data_AF-A0A915M099-F1
#
_entry.id   AF-A0A915M099-F1
#
_cell.length_a   1.000
_cell.length_b   1.000
_cell.length_c   1.000
_cell.angle_alpha   90.00
_cell.angle_beta   90.00
_cell.angle_gamma   90.00
#
_symmetry.space_group_name_H-M   'P 1'
#
loop_
_entity.id
_entity.type
_entity.pdbx_description
1 polymer ?
#
loop_
_entity_poly.entity_id
_entity_poly.type
_entity_poly.pdbx_seq_one_letter_code
_entity_poly.pdbx_strand_id
1 'polypeptide(L)'
;MLGLFVATNHSEKRRIFEIYGLSATNLHTEFIQREGNTRISLFEYYTQQYAIDFEFPEWPLLINKYSIGPNNYGFRYFPMEVCSILDNQRVNSDQQDGQMIGEMIRKTAIPPAELKKQNALLKN
;
A
#
# COMPACT_ATOMS: atom_id res chain seq x y z
N MET A 1 -4.26 -7.10 4.14
CA MET A 1 -3.40 -5.95 3.78
C MET A 1 -1.92 -6.29 3.85
N LEU A 2 -1.50 -7.15 4.79
CA LEU A 2 -0.17 -7.76 4.78
C LEU A 2 0.15 -8.37 3.40
N GLY A 3 1.36 -8.12 2.90
CA GLY A 3 1.84 -8.65 1.62
C GLY A 3 1.45 -7.85 0.38
N LEU A 4 0.70 -6.75 0.53
CA LEU A 4 0.42 -5.83 -0.58
C LEU A 4 1.57 -4.84 -0.74
N PHE A 5 1.93 -4.55 -1.99
CA PHE A 5 2.86 -3.51 -2.35
C PHE A 5 2.15 -2.17 -2.50
N VAL A 6 2.75 -1.13 -1.94
CA VAL A 6 2.29 0.26 -2.05
C VAL A 6 3.38 1.14 -2.62
N ALA A 7 2.98 2.26 -3.20
CA ALA A 7 3.86 3.35 -3.58
C ALA A 7 3.53 4.61 -2.76
N THR A 8 4.55 5.30 -2.27
CA THR A 8 4.35 6.60 -1.62
C THR A 8 4.08 7.70 -2.64
N ASN A 9 3.16 8.62 -2.34
CA ASN A 9 2.76 9.72 -3.23
C ASN A 9 3.12 11.14 -2.71
N HIS A 10 3.69 11.27 -1.51
CA HIS A 10 4.00 12.56 -0.88
C HIS A 10 5.27 13.27 -1.42
N SER A 11 6.06 12.63 -2.29
CA SER A 11 7.27 13.24 -2.87
C SER A 11 7.50 12.76 -4.30
N GLU A 12 8.31 13.50 -5.07
CA GLU A 12 8.70 13.12 -6.44
C GLU A 12 9.32 11.71 -6.51
N LYS A 13 10.08 11.34 -5.48
CA LYS A 13 10.67 10.01 -5.34
C LYS A 13 9.66 9.05 -4.72
N ARG A 14 8.86 8.42 -5.58
CA ARG A 14 7.94 7.35 -5.19
C ARG A 14 8.72 6.13 -4.68
N ARG A 15 8.60 5.82 -3.40
CA ARG A 15 9.14 4.59 -2.81
C ARG A 15 8.10 3.50 -2.91
N ILE A 16 8.52 2.35 -3.44
CA ILE A 16 7.70 1.14 -3.51
C ILE A 16 8.13 0.20 -2.40
N PHE A 17 7.17 -0.34 -1.65
CA PHE A 17 7.46 -1.30 -0.61
C PHE A 17 6.28 -2.23 -0.30
N GLU A 18 6.58 -3.39 0.27
CA GLU A 18 5.60 -4.32 0.82
C GLU A 18 5.15 -3.88 2.22
N ILE A 19 3.84 -3.90 2.46
CA ILE A 19 3.26 -3.66 3.78
C ILE A 19 3.59 -4.85 4.69
N TYR A 20 4.47 -4.61 5.66
CA TYR A 20 4.81 -5.59 6.70
C TYR A 20 3.73 -5.68 7.78
N GLY A 21 3.00 -4.59 8.03
CA GLY A 21 2.00 -4.51 9.08
C GLY A 21 1.39 -3.13 9.25
N LEU A 22 0.48 -3.03 10.22
CA LEU A 22 -0.08 -1.77 10.71
C LEU A 22 0.53 -1.45 12.07
N SER A 23 0.83 -0.18 12.30
CA SER A 23 1.29 0.31 13.60
C SER A 23 0.13 0.39 14.59
N ALA A 24 0.45 0.25 15.87
CA ALA A 24 -0.45 0.60 16.97
C ALA A 24 -0.45 2.11 17.28
N THR A 25 0.48 2.86 16.69
CA THR A 25 0.63 4.32 16.80
C THR A 25 0.02 5.03 15.60
N ASN A 26 -0.09 6.35 15.71
CA ASN A 26 -0.65 7.26 14.72
C ASN A 26 0.30 8.44 14.44
N LEU A 27 -0.13 9.39 13.61
CA LEU A 27 0.72 10.50 13.18
C LEU A 27 1.18 11.42 14.33
N HIS A 28 0.39 11.56 15.39
CA HIS A 28 0.70 12.41 16.54
C HIS A 28 1.62 11.73 17.56
N THR A 29 1.58 10.39 17.63
CA THR A 29 2.26 9.59 18.65
C THR A 29 3.55 8.93 18.15
N GLU A 30 3.72 8.83 16.83
CA GLU A 30 4.96 8.37 16.21
C GLU A 30 5.90 9.56 15.97
N PHE A 31 7.19 9.39 16.30
CA PHE A 31 8.16 10.47 16.26
C PHE A 31 9.39 10.09 15.44
N ILE A 32 9.97 11.09 14.79
CA ILE A 32 11.26 10.96 14.10
C ILE A 32 12.28 11.93 14.69
N GLN A 33 13.54 11.54 14.59
CA GLN A 33 14.66 12.38 14.99
C GLN A 33 15.46 12.75 13.74
N ARG A 34 15.57 14.05 13.46
CA ARG A 34 16.44 14.57 12.39
C ARG A 34 17.85 14.75 12.91
N GLU A 35 18.84 14.57 12.02
CA GLU A 35 20.24 14.81 12.36
C GLU A 35 20.44 16.25 12.87
N GLY A 36 20.85 16.38 14.13
CA GLY A 36 21.17 17.65 14.77
C GLY A 36 20.03 18.36 15.52
N ASN A 37 18.81 17.81 15.63
CA ASN A 37 17.73 18.52 16.35
C ASN A 37 16.59 17.66 16.94
N THR A 38 15.69 18.37 17.63
CA THR A 38 14.49 17.98 18.40
C THR A 38 13.66 16.86 17.77
N ARG A 39 13.20 15.94 18.62
CA ARG A 39 12.20 14.90 18.31
C ARG A 39 10.90 15.58 17.87
N ILE A 40 10.46 15.34 16.64
CA ILE A 40 9.18 15.86 16.10
C ILE A 40 8.25 14.71 15.77
N SER A 41 6.95 14.96 15.84
CA SER A 41 5.95 13.98 15.43
C SER A 41 5.99 13.77 13.90
N LEU A 42 5.51 12.62 13.43
CA LEU A 42 5.32 12.42 11.99
C LEU A 42 4.32 13.42 11.42
N PHE A 43 3.29 13.80 12.17
CA PHE A 43 2.34 14.82 11.75
C PHE A 43 3.06 16.12 11.37
N GLU A 44 3.83 16.67 12.31
CA GLU A 44 4.60 17.90 12.09
C GLU A 44 5.59 17.75 10.94
N TYR A 45 6.28 16.60 10.86
CA TYR A 45 7.20 16.33 9.77
C TYR A 45 6.52 16.43 8.40
N TYR A 46 5.39 15.75 8.22
CA TYR A 46 4.72 15.72 6.92
C TYR A 46 4.06 17.06 6.56
N THR A 47 3.47 17.75 7.54
CA THR A 47 2.91 19.09 7.32
C THR A 47 3.99 20.12 7.00
N GLN A 48 5.13 20.12 7.71
CA GLN A 48 6.20 21.09 7.47
C GLN A 48 7.01 20.80 6.19
N GLN A 49 7.32 19.52 5.93
CA GLN A 49 8.21 19.16 4.82
C GLN A 49 7.47 19.02 3.48
N TYR A 50 6.21 18.59 3.50
CA TYR A 50 5.44 18.28 2.29
C TYR A 50 4.14 19.10 2.17
N ALA A 51 3.84 19.98 3.14
CA ALA A 51 2.62 20.79 3.15
C ALA A 51 1.33 19.96 3.03
N ILE A 52 1.32 18.78 3.66
CA ILE A 52 0.16 17.88 3.68
C ILE A 52 -0.72 18.20 4.90
N ASP A 53 -2.00 18.37 4.62
CA ASP A 53 -3.06 18.42 5.62
C ASP A 53 -3.76 17.05 5.64
N PHE A 54 -3.73 16.37 6.78
CA PHE A 54 -4.25 15.00 6.91
C PHE A 54 -5.71 15.03 7.34
N GLU A 55 -6.55 14.29 6.64
CA GLU A 55 -7.97 14.13 7.03
C GLU A 55 -8.11 13.15 8.20
N PHE A 56 -7.22 12.16 8.30
CA PHE A 56 -7.30 11.09 9.29
C PHE A 56 -5.98 10.85 10.04
N PRO A 57 -5.48 11.84 10.80
CA PRO A 57 -4.19 11.71 11.49
C PRO A 57 -4.17 10.66 12.61
N GLU A 58 -5.34 10.26 13.12
CA GLU A 58 -5.50 9.24 14.15
C GLU A 58 -5.41 7.80 13.61
N TRP A 59 -5.40 7.62 12.28
CA TRP A 59 -5.32 6.30 11.67
C TRP A 59 -3.97 5.63 11.89
N PRO A 60 -3.93 4.29 11.91
CA PRO A 60 -2.69 3.55 12.06
C PRO A 60 -1.75 3.77 10.88
N LEU A 61 -0.46 3.64 11.14
CA LEU A 61 0.58 3.81 10.12
C LEU A 61 0.91 2.47 9.42
N LEU A 62 1.25 2.51 8.14
CA LEU A 62 1.81 1.37 7.41
C LEU A 62 3.27 1.16 7.81
N ILE A 63 3.62 -0.09 8.13
CA ILE A 63 4.98 -0.48 8.49
C ILE A 63 5.70 -1.02 7.25
N ASN A 64 6.83 -0.42 6.93
CA ASN A 64 7.82 -0.97 6.01
C ASN A 64 9.00 -1.56 6.78
N LYS A 65 9.20 -2.87 6.66
CA LYS A 65 10.40 -3.56 7.16
C LYS A 65 11.52 -3.46 6.12
N TYR A 66 12.71 -3.03 6.53
CA TYR A 66 13.90 -2.95 5.66
C TYR A 66 15.12 -3.59 6.32
N SER A 67 16.02 -4.16 5.51
CA SER A 67 17.26 -4.76 6.02
C SER A 67 18.28 -3.67 6.38
N ILE A 68 18.88 -3.76 7.57
CA ILE A 68 20.02 -2.92 8.01
C ILE A 68 21.33 -3.73 7.95
N GLY A 69 21.23 -5.06 7.84
CA GLY A 69 22.37 -5.96 7.77
C GLY A 69 21.93 -7.42 7.83
N PRO A 70 22.87 -8.38 7.86
CA PRO A 70 22.53 -9.79 8.01
C PRO A 70 21.72 -10.01 9.29
N ASN A 71 20.49 -10.51 9.15
CA ASN A 71 19.54 -10.75 10.25
C ASN A 71 19.15 -9.52 11.10
N ASN A 72 19.42 -8.30 10.65
CA ASN A 72 19.00 -7.09 11.34
C ASN A 72 18.05 -6.27 10.48
N TYR A 73 16.94 -5.86 11.07
CA TYR A 73 15.85 -5.18 10.36
C TYR A 73 15.46 -3.89 11.07
N GLY A 74 15.23 -2.85 10.27
CA GLY A 74 14.60 -1.62 10.71
C GLY A 74 13.15 -1.56 10.26
N PHE A 75 12.42 -0.63 10.86
CA PHE A 75 11.04 -0.32 10.52
C PHE A 75 10.90 1.16 10.18
N ARG A 76 10.16 1.45 9.12
CA ARG A 76 9.70 2.80 8.78
C ARG A 76 8.18 2.82 8.86
N TYR A 77 7.66 3.96 9.28
CA TYR A 77 6.22 4.17 9.43
C TYR A 77 5.75 5.21 8.41
N PHE A 78 4.69 4.88 7.69
CA PHE A 78 4.11 5.74 6.66
C PHE A 78 2.63 5.94 6.91
N PRO A 79 2.12 7.18 6.82
CA PRO A 79 0.67 7.42 6.86
C PRO A 79 -0.03 6.69 5.71
N MET A 80 -1.23 6.18 5.95
CA MET A 80 -2.01 5.50 4.92
C MET A 80 -2.39 6.45 3.77
N GLU A 81 -2.72 7.70 4.08
CA GLU A 81 -3.10 8.73 3.10
C GLU A 81 -2.00 9.01 2.07
N VAL A 82 -0.73 8.81 2.44
CA VAL A 82 0.41 9.04 1.53
C VAL A 82 0.83 7.80 0.75
N CYS A 83 0.04 6.72 0.79
CA CYS A 83 0.36 5.42 0.19
C CYS A 83 -0.77 4.96 -0.73
N SER A 84 -0.42 4.55 -1.94
CA SER A 84 -1.36 3.98 -2.92
C SER A 84 -1.00 2.53 -3.23
N ILE A 85 -2.00 1.64 -3.28
CA ILE A 85 -1.80 0.24 -3.66
C ILE A 85 -1.33 0.21 -5.12
N LEU A 86 -0.27 -0.55 -5.40
CA LEU A 86 0.20 -0.72 -6.78
C LEU A 86 -0.77 -1.57 -7.60
N ASP A 87 -0.95 -1.18 -8.86
CA ASP A 87 -1.74 -1.92 -9.83
C ASP A 87 -1.12 -3.28 -10.15
N ASN A 88 -1.93 -4.17 -10.73
CA ASN A 88 -1.51 -5.46 -11.28
C ASN A 88 -0.93 -6.45 -10.25
N GLN A 89 -1.24 -6.28 -8.97
CA GLN A 89 -0.94 -7.28 -7.95
C GLN A 89 -1.96 -8.41 -8.01
N ARG A 90 -1.46 -9.65 -8.10
CA ARG A 90 -2.32 -10.82 -8.10
C ARG A 90 -2.94 -11.02 -6.72
N VAL A 91 -4.28 -11.09 -6.69
CA VAL A 91 -5.02 -11.48 -5.49
C VAL A 91 -4.95 -13.00 -5.34
N ASN A 92 -4.50 -13.48 -4.19
CA ASN A 92 -4.48 -14.91 -3.87
C ASN A 92 -5.91 -15.42 -3.59
N SER A 93 -6.18 -16.69 -3.83
CA SER A 93 -7.52 -17.26 -3.66
C SER A 93 -8.04 -17.14 -2.23
N ASP A 94 -7.13 -17.23 -1.26
CA ASP A 94 -7.32 -17.05 0.18
C ASP A 94 -7.63 -15.60 0.59
N GLN A 95 -7.54 -14.66 -0.36
CA GLN A 95 -7.94 -13.25 -0.20
C GLN A 95 -9.30 -12.95 -0.86
N GLN A 96 -9.94 -13.93 -1.50
CA GLN A 96 -11.23 -13.76 -2.19
C GLN A 96 -12.38 -14.29 -1.32
N ASP A 97 -13.47 -13.53 -1.23
CA ASP A 97 -14.70 -14.00 -0.60
C ASP A 97 -15.57 -14.80 -1.57
N GLY A 98 -16.45 -15.68 -1.05
CA GLY A 98 -17.35 -16.51 -1.85
C GLY A 98 -18.27 -15.70 -2.77
N GLN A 99 -18.66 -14.49 -2.38
CA GLN A 99 -19.41 -13.58 -3.24
C GLN A 99 -18.59 -13.12 -4.45
N MET A 100 -17.32 -12.75 -4.23
CA MET A 100 -16.40 -12.34 -5.30
C MET A 100 -16.15 -13.48 -6.28
N ILE A 101 -16.01 -14.72 -5.79
CA ILE A 101 -15.87 -15.91 -6.63
C ILE A 101 -17.12 -16.12 -7.48
N GLY A 102 -18.31 -16.02 -6.89
CA GLY A 102 -19.57 -16.14 -7.64
C GLY A 102 -19.73 -15.06 -8.71
N GLU A 103 -19.33 -13.82 -8.42
CA GLU A 103 -19.28 -12.75 -9.41
C GLU A 103 -18.27 -12.99 -10.51
N MET A 104 -17.06 -13.45 -10.17
CA MET A 104 -16.03 -13.80 -11.13
C MET A 104 -16.54 -14.85 -12.10
N ILE A 105 -17.12 -15.95 -11.58
CA ILE A 105 -17.70 -17.02 -12.41
C ILE A 105 -18.72 -16.44 -13.38
N ARG A 106 -19.68 -15.63 -12.90
CA ARG A 106 -20.70 -15.00 -13.75
C ARG A 106 -20.10 -14.10 -14.81
N LYS A 107 -19.09 -13.30 -14.46
CA LYS A 107 -18.43 -12.36 -15.39
C LYS A 107 -17.55 -13.07 -16.42
N THR A 108 -17.02 -14.25 -16.10
CA THR A 108 -16.16 -15.04 -17.00
C THR A 108 -16.92 -16.11 -17.79
N ALA A 109 -18.17 -16.43 -17.42
CA ALA A 109 -18.98 -17.42 -18.09
C ALA A 109 -19.50 -16.89 -19.43
N ILE A 110 -18.70 -17.06 -20.48
CA ILE A 110 -19.03 -16.66 -21.85
C ILE A 110 -19.39 -17.86 -22.73
N PRO A 111 -20.45 -17.79 -23.56
CA PRO A 111 -20.79 -18.84 -24.50
C PRO A 111 -19.65 -19.12 -25.51
N PRO A 112 -19.50 -20.38 -25.99
CA PRO A 112 -18.43 -20.75 -26.92
C PRO A 112 -18.36 -19.90 -28.20
N ALA A 113 -19.50 -19.40 -28.69
CA ALA A 113 -19.57 -18.54 -29.87
C ALA A 113 -18.93 -17.16 -29.63
N GLU A 114 -19.12 -16.56 -28.45
CA GLU A 114 -18.50 -15.29 -28.07
C GLU A 114 -17.02 -15.45 -27.72
N LEU A 115 -16.66 -16.54 -27.04
CA LEU A 115 -15.26 -16.88 -26.75
C LEU A 115 -14.42 -16.96 -28.04
N LYS A 116 -14.95 -17.59 -29.10
CA LYS A 116 -14.28 -17.63 -30.41
C LYS A 116 -14.05 -16.24 -31.00
N LYS A 117 -15.02 -15.33 -30.87
CA LYS A 117 -14.90 -13.94 -31.33
C LYS A 117 -13.85 -13.17 -30.53
N GLN A 118 -13.88 -13.26 -29.20
CA GLN A 118 -12.88 -12.62 -28.32
C GLN A 118 -11.46 -13.14 -28.60
N ASN A 119 -11.29 -14.46 -28.75
CA ASN A 119 -10.00 -15.05 -29.06
C ASN A 119 -9.46 -14.67 -30.44
N ALA A 120 -10.33 -14.35 -31.40
CA ALA A 120 -9.90 -13.86 -32.71
C ALA A 120 -9.40 -12.41 -32.65
N LEU A 121 -9.95 -11.59 -31.76
CA LEU A 121 -9.51 -10.21 -31.54
C LEU A 121 -8.13 -10.14 -30.87
N LEU A 122 -7.80 -11.10 -30.00
CA LEU A 122 -6.51 -11.19 -29.29
C LEU A 122 -5.35 -11.71 -30.15
N LYS A 123 -5.61 -12.17 -31.38
CA LYS A 123 -4.61 -12.73 -32.29
C LYS A 123 -4.04 -11.72 -33.30
N ASN A 124 -4.52 -10.47 -33.27
CA ASN A 124 -3.96 -9.34 -34.04
C ASN A 124 -3.16 -8.44 -33.11
#